data_AF-A0A7J0D1U9-F1
#
_entry.id   AF-A0A7J0D1U9-F1
#
_cell.length_a   1.000
_cell.length_b   1.000
_cell.length_c   1.000
_cell.angle_alpha   90.00
_cell.angle_beta   90.00
_cell.angle_gamma   90.00
#
_symmetry.space_group_name_H-M   'P 1'
#
loop_
_entity.id
_entity.type
_entity.pdbx_description
1 polymer ?
#
loop_
_entity_poly.entity_id
_entity_poly.type
_entity_poly.pdbx_seq_one_letter_code
_entity_poly.pdbx_strand_id
1 'polypeptide(L)' 'MQQLVQVCPEGGTVLDPFTGSGSTGVAALREERRFVGVELSAHYADVAEERLRAELTKVDFELAGPEA' A
#
# COMPACT_ATOMS: atom_id res chain seq x y z
N MET A 1 1.23 -10.49 -5.54
CA MET A 1 2.17 -9.35 -5.42
C MET A 1 3.01 -9.37 -4.15
N GLN A 2 2.53 -9.86 -2.99
CA GLN A 2 3.29 -9.84 -1.71
C GLN A 2 4.73 -10.36 -1.81
N GLN A 3 4.96 -11.57 -2.32
CA GLN A 3 6.33 -12.10 -2.46
C GLN A 3 7.23 -11.29 -3.39
N LEU A 4 6.65 -10.66 -4.42
CA LEU A 4 7.43 -9.89 -5.40
C LEU A 4 7.94 -8.58 -4.83
N VAL A 5 7.18 -7.92 -3.95
CA VAL A 5 7.63 -6.66 -3.34
C VAL A 5 8.74 -6.88 -2.31
N GLN A 6 8.92 -8.11 -1.82
CA GLN A 6 9.93 -8.43 -0.81
C GLN A 6 11.37 -8.34 -1.31
N VAL A 7 11.59 -8.31 -2.63
CA VAL A 7 12.91 -8.03 -3.22
C VAL A 7 13.35 -6.57 -3.00
N CYS A 8 12.39 -5.67 -2.74
CA CYS A 8 12.67 -4.32 -2.30
C CYS A 8 13.09 -4.35 -0.83
N PRO A 9 14.16 -3.65 -0.40
CA PRO A 9 14.55 -3.56 1.00
C PRO A 9 13.40 -3.09 1.90
N GLU A 10 13.45 -3.47 3.18
CA GLU A 10 12.51 -2.98 4.20
C GLU A 10 12.50 -1.44 4.24
N GLY A 11 11.31 -0.83 4.33
CA GLY A 11 11.13 0.63 4.22
C GLY A 11 11.48 1.23 2.85
N GLY A 12 11.88 0.40 1.89
CA GLY A 12 12.16 0.78 0.50
C GLY A 12 10.92 1.30 -0.22
N THR A 13 11.12 1.84 -1.43
CA THR A 13 10.02 2.34 -2.28
C THR A 13 9.84 1.45 -3.49
N VAL A 14 8.62 0.94 -3.68
CA VAL A 14 8.20 0.18 -4.86
C VAL A 14 7.56 1.15 -5.85
N LEU A 15 8.05 1.16 -7.09
CA LEU A 15 7.48 1.93 -8.20
C LEU A 15 6.72 0.99 -9.14
N ASP A 16 5.48 1.34 -9.47
CA ASP A 16 4.68 0.65 -10.49
C ASP A 16 4.16 1.66 -11.53
N PRO A 17 4.75 1.70 -12.75
CA PRO A 17 4.32 2.65 -13.78
C PRO A 17 2.99 2.25 -14.47
N PHE A 18 2.43 1.08 -14.14
CA PHE A 18 1.17 0.57 -14.70
C PHE A 18 0.30 0.03 -13.55
N THR A 19 0.01 0.91 -12.59
CA THR A 19 -0.59 0.55 -11.30
C THR A 19 -1.94 -0.16 -11.45
N GLY A 20 -2.71 0.14 -12.49
CA GLY A 20 -4.01 -0.46 -12.74
C GLY A 20 -4.89 -0.30 -11.51
N SER A 21 -5.35 -1.42 -10.94
CA SER A 21 -6.18 -1.42 -9.74
C SER A 21 -5.42 -1.28 -8.41
N GLY A 22 -4.10 -1.10 -8.40
CA GLY A 22 -3.31 -0.87 -7.19
C GLY A 22 -2.82 -2.11 -6.44
N SER A 23 -2.85 -3.31 -7.04
CA SER A 23 -2.51 -4.57 -6.35
C SER A 23 -1.04 -4.62 -5.87
N THR A 24 -0.12 -4.03 -6.63
CA THR A 24 1.30 -3.88 -6.25
C THR A 24 1.45 -3.01 -5.02
N GLY A 25 0.76 -1.87 -4.97
CA GLY A 25 0.84 -0.94 -3.86
C GLY A 25 0.20 -1.46 -2.58
N VAL A 26 -0.93 -2.16 -2.68
CA VAL A 26 -1.54 -2.87 -1.53
C VAL A 26 -0.55 -3.88 -0.93
N ALA A 27 0.16 -4.64 -1.78
CA ALA A 27 1.18 -5.55 -1.32
C ALA A 27 2.38 -4.81 -0.69
N ALA A 28 2.85 -3.72 -1.30
CA ALA A 28 3.95 -2.92 -0.76
C ALA A 28 3.62 -2.37 0.64
N LEU A 29 2.43 -1.78 0.83
CA LEU A 29 2.00 -1.21 2.10
C LEU A 29 1.89 -2.26 3.21
N ARG A 30 1.31 -3.43 2.92
CA ARG A 30 1.19 -4.54 3.88
C ARG A 30 2.53 -5.14 4.28
N GLU A 31 3.52 -5.04 3.41
CA GLU A 31 4.89 -5.49 3.65
C GLU A 31 5.77 -4.31 4.10
N GLU A 32 5.18 -3.27 4.68
CA GLU A 32 5.86 -2.12 5.29
C GLU A 32 6.83 -1.38 4.35
N ARG A 33 6.49 -1.34 3.06
CA ARG A 33 7.22 -0.60 2.01
C ARG A 33 6.40 0.61 1.57
N ARG A 34 7.11 1.64 1.11
CA ARG A 34 6.51 2.80 0.44
C ARG A 34 6.12 2.43 -0.99
N PHE A 35 5.13 3.12 -1.54
CA PHE A 35 4.63 2.86 -2.88
C PHE A 35 4.45 4.15 -3.68
N VAL A 36 4.85 4.12 -4.95
CA VAL A 36 4.56 5.14 -5.95
C VAL A 36 3.95 4.46 -7.17
N GLY A 37 2.75 4.87 -7.54
CA GLY A 37 2.02 4.32 -8.67
C GLY A 37 1.74 5.38 -9.74
N VAL A 38 1.80 4.98 -11.00
CA VAL A 38 1.31 5.76 -12.14
C VAL A 38 0.21 4.96 -12.84
N GLU A 39 -0.91 5.62 -13.11
CA GLU A 39 -2.03 5.06 -13.86
C GLU A 39 -2.59 6.13 -14.80
N LEU A 40 -2.91 5.74 -16.03
CA LEU A 40 -3.37 6.65 -17.08
C LEU A 40 -4.90 6.82 -17.05
N SER A 41 -5.63 5.76 -16.72
CA SER A 41 -7.08 5.77 -16.66
C SER A 41 -7.55 6.38 -15.35
N ALA A 42 -8.29 7.49 -15.42
CA ALA A 42 -8.88 8.13 -14.25
C ALA A 42 -9.71 7.15 -13.40
N HIS A 43 -10.52 6.31 -14.06
CA HIS A 43 -11.32 5.31 -13.36
C HIS A 43 -10.46 4.32 -12.56
N TYR A 44 -9.34 3.85 -13.12
CA TYR A 44 -8.46 2.92 -12.41
C TYR A 44 -7.62 3.64 -11.36
N ALA A 45 -7.24 4.89 -11.58
CA ALA A 45 -6.58 5.72 -10.58
C ALA A 45 -7.47 5.89 -9.33
N ASP A 46 -8.76 6.19 -9.50
CA ASP A 46 -9.73 6.29 -8.39
C ASP A 46 -9.84 4.97 -7.62
N VAL A 47 -9.98 3.85 -8.34
CA VAL A 47 -10.06 2.50 -7.76
C VAL A 47 -8.77 2.14 -7.00
N ALA A 48 -7.61 2.46 -7.56
CA ALA A 48 -6.33 2.21 -6.90
C ALA A 48 -6.18 3.08 -5.65
N GLU A 49 -6.55 4.36 -5.71
CA GLU A 49 -6.48 5.28 -4.59
C GLU A 49 -7.35 4.82 -3.41
N GLU A 50 -8.61 4.44 -3.66
CA GLU A 50 -9.50 3.93 -2.62
C GLU A 50 -8.89 2.72 -1.89
N ARG A 51 -8.35 1.77 -2.66
CA ARG A 51 -7.73 0.55 -2.12
C ARG A 51 -6.47 0.85 -1.32
N LEU A 52 -5.63 1.78 -1.78
CA LEU A 52 -4.40 2.16 -1.09
C LEU A 52 -4.69 2.94 0.20
N ARG A 53 -5.67 3.86 0.17
CA ARG A 53 -6.12 4.59 1.37
C ARG A 53 -6.64 3.64 2.44
N ALA A 54 -7.44 2.64 2.05
CA ALA A 54 -7.96 1.63 2.97
C ALA A 54 -6.85 0.84 3.69
N GLU A 55 -5.70 0.62 3.05
CA GLU A 55 -4.55 -0.01 3.71
C GLU A 55 -3.80 0.97 4.62
N LEU A 56 -3.63 2.24 4.26
CA LEU A 56 -2.97 3.25 5.10
C LEU A 56 -3.73 3.55 6.40
N THR A 57 -5.06 3.40 6.40
CA THR A 57 -5.90 3.63 7.57
C THR A 57 -5.94 2.46 8.55
N LYS A 58 -5.35 1.31 8.20
CA LYS A 58 -5.17 0.20 9.15
C LYS A 58 -4.00 0.52 10.07
N VAL A 59 -4.23 1.46 10.98
CA VAL A 59 -3.35 1.66 12.11
C VAL A 59 -3.89 0.77 13.21
N ASP A 60 -3.14 -0.27 13.56
CA ASP A 60 -3.42 -1.14 14.71
C ASP A 60 -3.15 -0.33 15.99
N PHE A 61 -4.11 0.49 16.40
CA PHE A 61 -4.07 1.09 17.74
C PHE A 61 -4.62 0.09 18.74
N GLU A 62 -3.76 -0.40 19.63
CA GLU A 62 -4.18 -0.92 20.91
C GLU A 62 -4.45 0.25 21.86
N LEU A 63 -5.70 0.40 22.29
CA LEU A 63 -6.04 1.29 23.38
C LEU A 63 -5.54 0.63 24.67
N ALA A 64 -4.42 1.09 25.22
CA ALA A 64 -4.04 0.71 26.57
C ALA A 64 -5.12 1.23 27.54
N GLY A 65 -5.87 0.31 28.15
CA GLY A 65 -6.84 0.63 29.20
C GLY A 65 -6.14 1.20 30.45
N PRO A 66 -6.91 1.73 31.43
CA PRO A 66 -6.40 2.49 32.58
C PRO A 66 -5.55 1.69 33.60
N GLU A 67 -5.00 0.53 33.25
CA GLU A 67 -4.27 -0.35 34.16
C GLU A 67 -2.82 -0.67 33.71
N ALA A 68 -2.16 0.26 33.00
CA ALA A 68 -0.70 0.20 32.76
C ALA A 68 0.09 1.00 33.80
#